data_AF-A0A9D2U2Q5-F1
#
_entry.id   AF-A0A9D2U2Q5-F1
#
_cell.length_a   1.000
_cell.length_b   1.000
_cell.length_c   1.000
_cell.angle_alpha   90.00
_cell.angle_beta   90.00
_cell.angle_gamma   90.00
#
_symmetry.space_group_name_H-M   'P 1'
#
loop_
_entity.id
_entity.type
_entity.pdbx_description
1 polymer ?
#
loop_
_entity_poly.entity_id
_entity_poly.type
_entity_poly.pdbx_seq_one_letter_code
_entity_poly.pdbx_strand_id
1 'polypeptide(L)' 'MRQKLANLVGVSRNTISSIETGQFCPTAKLALVLCIALDKKFEELFFFE' A
#
# COMPACT_ATOMS: atom_id res chain seq x y z
N MET A 1 -7.69 -5.21 10.37
CA MET A 1 -7.55 -5.05 8.91
C MET A 1 -6.09 -4.81 8.50
N ARG A 2 -5.44 -3.72 8.95
CA ARG A 2 -4.06 -3.34 8.60
C ARG A 2 -2.98 -4.42 8.78
N GLN A 3 -3.00 -5.22 9.87
CA GLN A 3 -1.99 -6.27 10.10
C GLN A 3 -2.01 -7.37 9.03
N LYS A 4 -3.19 -7.73 8.51
CA LYS A 4 -3.31 -8.78 7.50
C LYS A 4 -2.71 -8.32 6.17
N LEU A 5 -3.02 -7.09 5.76
CA LEU A 5 -2.43 -6.47 4.57
C LEU A 5 -0.91 -6.31 4.73
N ALA A 6 -0.45 -5.83 5.89
CA ALA A 6 0.97 -5.69 6.20
C ALA A 6 1.72 -7.03 6.05
N ASN A 7 1.15 -8.12 6.58
CA ASN A 7 1.72 -9.45 6.42
C ASN A 7 1.70 -9.93 4.97
N LEU A 8 0.61 -9.68 4.23
CA LEU A 8 0.44 -10.10 2.84
C LEU A 8 1.42 -9.41 1.90
N VAL A 9 1.69 -8.12 2.11
CA VAL A 9 2.61 -7.33 1.29
C VAL A 9 4.04 -7.29 1.84
N GLY A 10 4.30 -7.93 2.98
CA GLY A 10 5.64 -8.08 3.57
C GLY A 10 6.20 -6.80 4.19
N VAL A 11 5.35 -5.97 4.80
CA VAL A 11 5.77 -4.71 5.46
C VAL A 11 5.27 -4.63 6.90
N SER A 12 5.75 -3.64 7.66
CA SER A 12 5.26 -3.38 9.02
C SER A 12 3.88 -2.72 9.00
N ARG A 13 3.12 -2.87 10.09
CA ARG A 13 1.85 -2.11 10.29
C ARG A 13 2.05 -0.61 10.15
N ASN A 14 3.17 -0.10 10.65
CA ASN A 14 3.52 1.32 10.59
C ASN A 14 3.69 1.78 9.14
N THR A 15 4.31 0.95 8.28
CA THR A 15 4.46 1.25 6.85
C THR A 15 3.10 1.44 6.18
N ILE A 16 2.14 0.53 6.41
CA ILE A 16 0.78 0.68 5.90
C ILE A 16 0.13 1.97 6.41
N SER A 17 0.28 2.26 7.71
CA SER A 17 -0.28 3.48 8.30
C SER A 17 0.29 4.74 7.68
N SER A 18 1.60 4.79 7.40
CA SER A 18 2.26 5.94 6.79
C SER A 18 1.87 6.13 5.31
N ILE A 19 1.54 5.05 4.60
CA ILE A 19 1.00 5.12 3.23
C ILE A 19 -0.40 5.72 3.26
N GLU A 20 -1.27 5.23 4.14
CA GLU A 20 -2.65 5.71 4.26
C GLU A 20 -2.76 7.17 4.72
N THR A 21 -1.79 7.66 5.50
CA THR A 21 -1.72 9.07 5.92
C THR A 21 -0.94 9.96 4.96
N GLY A 22 -0.44 9.42 3.84
CA GLY A 22 0.36 10.16 2.86
C GLY A 22 1.77 10.54 3.32
N GLN A 23 2.20 10.11 4.52
CA GLN A 23 3.54 10.38 5.06
C GLN A 23 4.64 9.59 4.33
N PHE A 24 4.28 8.51 3.65
CA PHE A 24 5.21 7.67 2.92
C PHE A 24 4.64 7.30 1.56
N CYS A 25 5.32 7.76 0.50
CA CYS A 25 5.02 7.33 -0.86
C CYS A 25 5.70 5.96 -1.10
N PRO A 26 4.94 4.89 -1.40
CA PRO A 26 5.52 3.58 -1.65
C PRO A 26 6.34 3.56 -2.95
N THR A 27 7.36 2.69 -3.01
CA THR A 27 8.05 2.44 -4.28
C THR A 27 7.12 1.79 -5.29
N ALA A 28 7.40 1.89 -6.59
CA ALA A 28 6.59 1.27 -7.64
C ALA A 28 6.34 -0.23 -7.40
N LYS A 29 7.35 -0.95 -6.90
CA LYS A 29 7.21 -2.37 -6.53
C LYS A 29 6.18 -2.56 -5.42
N LEU A 30 6.26 -1.78 -4.35
CA LEU A 30 5.35 -1.90 -3.22
C LEU A 30 3.92 -1.49 -3.60
N ALA A 31 3.78 -0.43 -4.41
CA ALA A 31 2.49 -0.01 -4.94
C ALA A 31 1.84 -1.11 -5.80
N LEU A 32 2.62 -1.79 -6.66
CA LEU A 32 2.13 -2.92 -7.45
C LEU A 32 1.68 -4.09 -6.57
N VAL A 33 2.47 -4.45 -5.56
CA VAL A 33 2.12 -5.52 -4.61
C VAL A 33 0.83 -5.17 -3.85
N LEU A 34 0.64 -3.90 -3.48
CA LEU A 34 -0.59 -3.41 -2.85
C LEU A 34 -1.80 -3.53 -3.79
N CYS A 35 -1.64 -3.18 -5.07
CA CYS A 35 -2.69 -3.35 -6.09
C CYS A 35 -3.15 -4.80 -6.19
N ILE A 36 -2.20 -5.73 -6.29
CA ILE A 36 -2.47 -7.17 -6.36
C ILE A 36 -3.14 -7.68 -5.07
N ALA A 37 -2.61 -7.26 -3.91
CA ALA A 37 -3.11 -7.68 -2.61
C ALA A 37 -4.54 -7.20 -2.31
N LEU A 38 -4.93 -6.06 -2.89
CA LEU A 38 -6.25 -5.46 -2.72
C LEU A 38 -7.22 -5.78 -3.87
N ASP A 39 -6.75 -6.46 -4.92
CA ASP A 39 -7.48 -6.70 -6.17
C ASP A 39 -8.06 -5.38 -6.74
N LYS A 40 -7.19 -4.37 -6.85
CA LYS A 40 -7.52 -3.02 -7.32
C LYS A 40 -6.52 -2.56 -8.37
N LYS A 41 -6.99 -1.73 -9.30
CA LYS A 41 -6.10 -1.09 -10.27
C LYS A 41 -5.26 -0.02 -9.58
N PHE A 42 -4.07 0.24 -10.13
CA PHE A 42 -3.18 1.29 -9.63
C PHE A 42 -3.86 2.65 -9.58
N GLU A 43 -4.60 3.00 -10.63
CA GLU A 43 -5.35 4.26 -10.77
C GLU A 43 -6.50 4.41 -9.75
N GLU A 44 -6.96 3.32 -9.12
CA GLU A 44 -7.96 3.36 -8.05
C GLU A 44 -7.34 3.60 -6.67
N LEU A 45 -6.05 3.32 -6.52
CA LEU A 45 -5.34 3.36 -5.22
C LEU A 45 -4.39 4.55 -5.10
N PHE A 46 -3.81 5.00 -6.21
CA PHE A 46 -2.76 6.01 -6.23
C PHE A 46 -3.10 7.13 -7.22
N PHE A 47 -2.91 8.37 -6.77
CA PHE A 47 -3.20 9.59 -7.52
C PHE A 47 -2.01 10.54 -7.39
N PHE A 48 -1.80 11.39 -8.40
CA PHE A 48 -0.85 12.48 -8.31
C PHE A 48 -1.48 13.66 -7.57
N GLU A 49 -0.71 14.32 -6.71
CA GLU A 49 -1.03 15.63 -6.15
C GLU A 49 -0.57 16.74 -7.10
#